data_AF-A0A3D0XRS6-F1
#
_entry.id   AF-A0A3D0XRS6-F1
#
_cell.length_a   1.000
_cell.length_b   1.000
_cell.length_c   1.000
_cell.angle_alpha   90.00
_cell.angle_beta   90.00
_cell.angle_gamma   90.00
#
_symmetry.space_group_name_H-M   'P 1'
#
loop_
_entity.id
_entity.type
_entity.pdbx_description
1 polymer ?
#
loop_
_entity_poly.entity_id
_entity_poly.type
_entity_poly.pdbx_seq_one_letter_code
_entity_poly.pdbx_strand_id
1 'polypeptide(L)'
;AERMEQQTLFHHVLPVEQLFTDLPAVPVTQLQAKRFCNGGGLALERLHPEIQFSGNCRVEDPAGVFLGLGAPNTEKGELAVVRLFAQEG
;
A
#
# COMPACT_ATOMS: atom_id res chain seq x y z
N ALA A 1 -17.25 28.36 3.01
CA ALA A 1 -17.55 26.95 3.34
C ALA A 1 -18.37 26.95 4.63
N GLU A 2 -19.55 26.32 4.64
CA GLU A 2 -20.32 26.13 5.87
C GLU A 2 -19.55 25.22 6.82
N ARG A 3 -19.61 25.53 8.12
CA ARG A 3 -18.90 24.78 9.15
C ARG A 3 -19.66 23.48 9.39
N MET A 4 -19.08 22.35 8.97
CA MET A 4 -19.65 21.03 9.24
C MET A 4 -19.18 20.54 10.63
N GLU A 5 -20.09 19.96 11.39
CA GLU A 5 -19.77 19.27 12.64
C GLU A 5 -18.90 18.03 12.34
N GLN A 6 -18.02 17.64 13.27
CA GLN A 6 -17.07 16.55 13.02
C GLN A 6 -17.78 15.23 12.64
N GLN A 7 -18.92 14.95 13.26
CA GLN A 7 -19.69 13.73 12.99
C GLN A 7 -20.23 13.69 11.56
N THR A 8 -20.71 14.82 11.03
CA THR A 8 -21.18 14.87 9.64
C THR A 8 -20.03 14.81 8.66
N LEU A 9 -18.87 15.41 8.99
CA LEU A 9 -17.68 15.36 8.16
C LEU A 9 -17.21 13.91 7.88
N PHE A 10 -17.22 13.03 8.89
CA PHE A 10 -16.80 11.63 8.71
C PHE A 10 -17.63 10.87 7.67
N HIS A 11 -18.92 11.20 7.50
CA HIS A 11 -19.78 10.57 6.50
C HIS A 11 -19.45 10.97 5.06
N HIS A 12 -18.66 12.03 4.87
CA HIS A 12 -18.26 12.53 3.55
C HIS A 12 -16.79 12.24 3.20
N VAL A 13 -16.03 11.63 4.12
CA VAL A 13 -14.64 11.22 3.87
C VAL A 13 -14.62 9.78 3.39
N LEU A 14 -14.09 9.56 2.19
CA LEU A 14 -13.87 8.22 1.67
C LEU A 14 -12.61 7.59 2.30
N PRO A 15 -12.58 6.26 2.48
CA PRO A 15 -11.37 5.54 2.85
C PRO A 15 -10.24 5.82 1.85
N VAL A 16 -9.03 6.00 2.35
CA VAL A 16 -7.88 6.45 1.54
C VAL A 16 -7.49 5.44 0.46
N GLU A 17 -7.69 4.15 0.72
CA GLU A 17 -7.47 3.06 -0.21
C GLU A 17 -8.31 3.19 -1.49
N GLN A 18 -9.48 3.85 -1.44
CA GLN A 18 -10.33 4.03 -2.61
C GLN A 18 -9.67 4.88 -3.69
N LEU A 19 -8.78 5.80 -3.30
CA LEU A 19 -8.02 6.66 -4.23
C LEU A 19 -7.08 5.85 -5.14
N PHE A 20 -6.72 4.63 -4.75
CA PHE A 20 -5.70 3.83 -5.40
C PHE A 20 -6.24 2.56 -6.06
N THR A 21 -7.56 2.44 -6.19
CA THR A 21 -8.22 1.24 -6.74
C THR A 21 -7.78 0.88 -8.16
N ASP A 22 -7.42 1.89 -8.97
CA ASP A 22 -6.89 1.70 -10.32
C ASP A 22 -5.43 1.19 -10.36
N LEU A 23 -4.73 1.18 -9.23
CA LEU A 23 -3.37 0.64 -9.14
C LEU A 23 -3.40 -0.87 -8.91
N PRO A 24 -2.43 -1.61 -9.48
CA PRO A 24 -2.30 -3.06 -9.25
C PRO A 24 -2.09 -3.34 -7.77
N ALA A 25 -2.74 -4.38 -7.26
CA ALA A 25 -2.61 -4.85 -5.88
C ALA A 25 -1.58 -5.98 -5.80
N VAL A 26 -0.56 -5.82 -4.96
CA VAL A 26 0.50 -6.79 -4.73
C VAL A 26 0.30 -7.39 -3.34
N PRO A 27 -0.26 -8.61 -3.25
CA PRO A 27 -0.39 -9.29 -1.97
C PRO A 27 0.97 -9.79 -1.49
N VAL A 28 1.22 -9.65 -0.19
CA VAL A 28 2.47 -10.07 0.44
C VAL A 28 2.24 -11.01 1.61
N THR A 29 3.25 -11.78 1.97
CA THR A 29 3.22 -12.61 3.19
C THR A 29 3.23 -11.75 4.45
N GLN A 30 2.85 -12.33 5.60
CA GLN A 30 2.87 -11.60 6.88
C GLN A 30 4.28 -11.03 7.23
N LEU A 31 5.35 -11.78 6.92
CA LEU A 31 6.71 -11.33 7.18
C LEU A 31 7.11 -10.15 6.29
N GLN A 32 6.69 -10.18 5.02
CA GLN A 32 6.89 -9.08 4.08
C GLN A 32 6.06 -7.85 4.49
N ALA A 33 4.80 -8.04 4.91
CA ALA A 33 3.96 -6.97 5.44
C ALA A 33 4.64 -6.24 6.60
N LYS A 34 5.13 -6.99 7.61
CA LYS A 34 5.87 -6.40 8.75
C LYS A 34 7.11 -5.64 8.30
N ARG A 35 7.87 -6.19 7.36
CA ARG A 35 9.07 -5.53 6.81
C ARG A 35 8.71 -4.23 6.08
N PHE A 36 7.65 -4.26 5.27
CA PHE A 36 7.17 -3.11 4.52
C PHE A 36 6.67 -1.99 5.45
N CYS A 37 5.87 -2.32 6.46
CA CYS A 37 5.41 -1.36 7.47
C CYS A 37 6.56 -0.73 8.27
N ASN A 38 7.69 -1.43 8.40
CA ASN A 38 8.91 -0.88 9.00
C ASN A 38 9.72 0.00 8.03
N GLY A 39 9.20 0.31 6.84
CA GLY A 39 9.89 1.09 5.80
C GLY A 39 10.90 0.28 4.97
N GLY A 40 10.97 -1.04 5.16
CA GLY A 40 11.92 -1.89 4.46
C GLY A 40 11.42 -2.32 3.09
N GLY A 41 12.24 -2.12 2.05
CA GLY A 41 11.97 -2.64 0.71
C GLY A 41 11.86 -4.17 0.66
N LEU A 42 11.08 -4.68 -0.29
CA LEU A 42 10.83 -6.11 -0.50
C LEU A 42 11.55 -6.59 -1.76
N ALA A 43 12.37 -7.64 -1.69
CA ALA A 43 13.06 -8.13 -2.89
C ALA A 43 12.06 -8.58 -3.98
N LEU A 44 12.22 -8.06 -5.20
CA LEU A 44 11.30 -8.32 -6.32
C LEU A 44 11.23 -9.81 -6.67
N GLU A 45 12.37 -10.51 -6.61
CA GLU A 45 12.48 -11.95 -6.86
C GLU A 45 11.65 -12.82 -5.88
N ARG A 46 11.27 -12.25 -4.72
CA ARG A 46 10.50 -12.91 -3.67
C ARG A 46 9.03 -12.51 -3.65
N LEU A 47 8.63 -11.59 -4.52
CA LEU A 47 7.23 -11.24 -4.74
C LEU A 47 6.66 -12.20 -5.77
N HIS A 48 5.41 -12.65 -5.58
CA HIS A 48 4.77 -13.54 -6.55
C HIS A 48 4.67 -12.81 -7.91
N PRO A 49 5.34 -13.30 -8.96
CA PRO A 49 5.71 -12.51 -10.14
C PRO A 49 4.62 -12.43 -11.23
N GLU A 50 3.36 -12.77 -10.91
CA GLU A 50 2.30 -12.71 -11.92
C GLU A 50 1.84 -11.28 -12.25
N ILE A 51 2.29 -10.30 -11.47
CA ILE A 51 1.93 -8.89 -11.66
C ILE A 51 3.14 -8.16 -12.26
N GLN A 52 3.09 -7.93 -13.57
CA GLN A 52 4.01 -6.99 -14.23
C GLN A 52 3.50 -5.58 -14.00
N PHE A 53 4.17 -4.82 -13.13
CA PHE A 53 3.89 -3.40 -12.93
C PHE A 53 5.16 -2.58 -13.12
N SER A 54 5.04 -1.49 -13.88
CA SER A 54 6.12 -0.54 -14.17
C SER A 54 6.01 0.76 -13.36
N GLY A 55 5.05 0.83 -12.43
CA GLY A 55 4.72 2.03 -11.67
C GLY A 55 4.27 1.72 -10.25
N ASN A 56 3.54 2.64 -9.63
CA ASN A 56 3.06 2.44 -8.26
C ASN A 56 2.08 1.28 -8.18
N CYS A 57 2.15 0.52 -7.08
CA CYS A 57 1.22 -0.53 -6.74
C CYS A 57 0.70 -0.34 -5.32
N ARG A 58 -0.47 -0.91 -5.03
CA ARG A 58 -0.96 -1.11 -3.68
C ARG A 58 -0.28 -2.34 -3.09
N VAL A 59 0.18 -2.27 -1.85
CA VAL A 59 0.72 -3.41 -1.10
C VAL A 59 -0.34 -3.83 -0.09
N GLU A 60 -0.72 -5.10 -0.13
CA GLU A 60 -1.78 -5.66 0.71
C GLU A 60 -1.25 -6.84 1.51
N ASP A 61 -1.66 -6.96 2.77
CA ASP A 61 -1.32 -8.12 3.60
C ASP A 61 -2.10 -9.39 3.16
N PRO A 62 -1.86 -10.56 3.78
CA PRO A 62 -2.59 -11.78 3.43
C PRO A 62 -4.11 -11.71 3.65
N ALA A 63 -4.60 -10.77 4.46
CA ALA A 63 -6.02 -10.54 4.69
C ALA A 63 -6.62 -9.51 3.72
N GLY A 64 -5.83 -8.97 2.79
CA GLY A 64 -6.25 -7.94 1.83
C GLY A 64 -6.25 -6.52 2.40
N VAL A 65 -5.61 -6.30 3.56
CA VAL A 65 -5.54 -4.97 4.17
C VAL A 65 -4.52 -4.11 3.42
N PHE A 66 -4.95 -2.93 2.99
CA PHE A 66 -4.09 -1.95 2.34
C PHE A 66 -3.02 -1.42 3.31
N LEU A 67 -1.76 -1.73 3.05
CA LEU A 67 -0.62 -1.31 3.86
C LEU A 67 -0.04 0.02 3.37
N GLY A 68 -0.03 0.20 2.04
CA GLY A 68 0.41 1.43 1.40
C GLY A 68 0.84 1.24 -0.05
N LEU A 69 1.67 2.17 -0.53
CA LEU A 69 2.11 2.22 -1.92
C LEU A 69 3.57 1.79 -2.04
N GLY A 70 3.83 0.93 -3.01
CA GLY A 70 5.18 0.51 -3.42
C GLY A 70 5.47 0.88 -4.87
N ALA A 71 6.75 0.94 -5.24
CA ALA A 71 7.19 1.08 -6.63
C ALA A 71 8.44 0.22 -6.90
N PRO A 72 8.56 -0.42 -8.07
CA PRO A 72 9.76 -1.16 -8.42
C PRO A 72 10.98 -0.23 -8.46
N ASN A 73 12.04 -0.64 -7.77
CA ASN A 73 13.38 -0.09 -7.93
C ASN A 73 14.24 -1.17 -8.60
N THR A 74 14.40 -1.06 -9.92
CA THR A 74 15.15 -2.03 -10.73
C THR A 74 16.64 -2.01 -10.44
N GLU A 75 17.19 -0.88 -9.99
CA GLU A 75 18.61 -0.79 -9.63
C GLU A 75 18.93 -1.60 -8.36
N LYS A 76 18.00 -1.60 -7.39
CA LYS A 76 18.14 -2.34 -6.13
C LYS A 76 17.49 -3.72 -6.12
N GLY A 77 16.72 -4.06 -7.16
CA GLY A 77 15.98 -5.32 -7.24
C GLY A 77 14.89 -5.43 -6.16
N GLU A 78 14.29 -4.33 -5.74
CA GLU A 78 13.29 -4.30 -4.66
C GLU A 78 12.02 -3.54 -5.05
N LEU A 79 10.91 -3.87 -4.41
CA LEU A 79 9.76 -3.00 -4.28
C LEU A 79 10.04 -2.02 -3.14
N ALA A 80 10.32 -0.77 -3.50
CA ALA A 80 10.59 0.30 -2.55
C ALA A 80 9.28 0.83 -1.95
N VAL A 81 9.34 1.26 -0.69
CA VAL A 81 8.22 1.93 -0.02
C VAL A 81 8.08 3.34 -0.57
N VAL A 82 6.92 3.66 -1.14
CA VAL A 82 6.59 5.02 -1.60
C VAL A 82 5.87 5.77 -0.48
N ARG A 83 4.81 5.16 0.11
CA ARG A 83 4.05 5.71 1.23
C ARG A 83 3.40 4.61 2.05
N LEU A 84 3.43 4.75 3.38
CA LEU A 84 2.72 3.87 4.30
C LEU A 84 1.40 4.52 4.72
N PHE A 85 0.37 3.68 4.85
CA PHE A 85 -0.96 4.06 5.34
C PHE A 85 -1.44 3.15 6.49
N ALA A 86 -0.83 1.98 6.67
CA ALA A 86 -1.03 1.17 7.86
C ALA A 86 -0.65 1.99 9.11
N GLN A 87 -1.57 2.06 10.08
CA GLN A 87 -1.25 2.56 11.42
C GLN A 87 -0.40 1.52 12.17
N GLU A 88 0.50 1.99 13.03
CA GLU A 88 1.12 1.15 14.06
C GLU A 88 0.00 0.52 14.90
N GLY A 89 0.00 -0.81 15.00
CA GLY A 89 -0.82 -1.55 15.96
C GLY A 89 -0.22 -1.48 17.35
#